data_AF-A0A9P6T9N3-F1
#
_entry.id   AF-A0A9P6T9N3-F1
#
_cell.length_a   1.000
_cell.length_b   1.000
_cell.length_c   1.000
_cell.angle_alpha   90.00
_cell.angle_beta   90.00
_cell.angle_gamma   90.00
#
_symmetry.space_group_name_H-M   'P 1'
#
loop_
_entity.id
_entity.type
_entity.pdbx_description
1 polymer ?
#
loop_
_entity_poly.entity_id
_entity_poly.type
_entity_poly.pdbx_seq_one_letter_code
_entity_poly.pdbx_strand_id
1 'polypeptide(L)'
;MSFFKKASEKFKQVQTEATEKFKQQHSNLAPILPSRPKKSPPPIPSRPGTGSACNQGKYIIRNPNTGQLEVEGTGEIIRFASLCAPELFDNEGFEKEDTMRTISGFGKWPVTRTYTLKIKSFRINRGHINGWDSQLQDFIYDEDMFKSIDHTIAMATRYNVRLIIPIINQDFGSEDTNWVGNFTDLIRHRKGLSSWEDAKDVDWWTDRECMDSMKKILNYLLNRINSVTGVRIGDDPTILAFETGNEMNKGGLRPAPAAWTIEVATHIKSLAPRILVMDGSFARTDAIEWSHEKEVLASDVVDIMSWHYYGYGEKRRVQMDVQVARQSGKVFICGEYGFFSHAAEFGKFLEHCDSQGASGTLAWSLRPHSIKGGFKTHGEGNGIWSYHVPGWKPVHNVEEPEWDHRERDVIDAIRKAAFKLTNDRIVTPDLIEPSLFLLDQGQCFSWRGSAWADTYEIWVNSQGGGEDGWELCERGVTDNVKEGRLKYDCQNIYSRVCGCGTDGIYIKMRGMTTEKKPGPFSNVFRI
;
A
#
# COMPACT_ATOMS: atom_id res chain seq x y z
N MET A 1 -21.48 24.76 -47.60
CA MET A 1 -22.13 23.44 -47.46
C MET A 1 -21.44 22.28 -48.20
N SER A 2 -20.51 22.50 -49.14
CA SER A 2 -19.79 21.40 -49.86
C SER A 2 -18.67 20.73 -49.03
N PHE A 3 -18.00 21.47 -48.15
CA PHE A 3 -16.87 20.96 -47.36
C PHE A 3 -17.28 19.95 -46.26
N PHE A 4 -18.39 20.23 -45.56
CA PHE A 4 -18.93 19.34 -44.53
C PHE A 4 -19.46 18.01 -45.07
N LYS A 5 -19.97 17.99 -46.32
CA LYS A 5 -20.46 16.77 -46.97
C LYS A 5 -19.31 15.83 -47.34
N LYS A 6 -18.21 16.38 -47.89
CA LYS A 6 -16.97 15.63 -48.17
C LYS A 6 -16.29 15.11 -46.90
N ALA A 7 -16.31 15.86 -45.80
CA ALA A 7 -15.76 15.40 -44.53
C ALA A 7 -16.57 14.25 -43.91
N SER A 8 -17.90 14.30 -43.98
CA SER A 8 -18.78 13.23 -43.49
C SER A 8 -18.67 11.93 -44.29
N GLU A 9 -18.54 12.02 -45.62
CA GLU A 9 -18.33 10.86 -46.49
C GLU A 9 -16.98 10.20 -46.25
N LYS A 10 -15.91 10.99 -46.05
CA LYS A 10 -14.58 10.48 -45.73
C LYS A 10 -14.52 9.81 -44.35
N PHE A 11 -15.30 10.30 -43.38
CA PHE A 11 -15.40 9.71 -42.05
C PHE A 11 -16.12 8.35 -42.07
N LYS A 12 -17.22 8.24 -42.86
CA LYS A 12 -17.94 6.97 -43.06
C LYS A 12 -17.09 5.92 -43.77
N GLN A 13 -16.25 6.33 -44.72
CA GLN A 13 -15.36 5.43 -45.44
C GLN A 13 -14.28 4.84 -44.50
N VAL A 14 -13.64 5.68 -43.68
CA VAL A 14 -12.65 5.25 -42.68
C VAL A 14 -13.27 4.32 -41.62
N GLN A 15 -14.51 4.57 -41.20
CA GLN A 15 -15.22 3.74 -40.23
C GLN A 15 -15.61 2.37 -40.80
N THR A 16 -15.93 2.31 -42.11
CA THR A 16 -16.25 1.06 -42.82
C THR A 16 -14.99 0.20 -43.02
N GLU A 17 -13.88 0.82 -43.44
CA GLU A 17 -12.59 0.14 -43.59
C GLU A 17 -12.03 -0.39 -42.26
N ALA A 18 -12.22 0.34 -41.15
CA ALA A 18 -11.85 -0.12 -39.81
C ALA A 18 -12.70 -1.32 -39.36
N THR A 19 -14.00 -1.32 -39.68
CA THR A 19 -14.93 -2.41 -39.32
C THR A 19 -14.67 -3.68 -40.13
N GLU A 20 -14.29 -3.56 -41.41
CA GLU A 20 -13.90 -4.71 -42.24
C GLU A 20 -12.55 -5.30 -41.84
N LYS A 21 -11.56 -4.47 -41.48
CA LYS A 21 -10.28 -4.95 -40.93
C LYS A 21 -10.46 -5.69 -39.60
N PHE A 22 -11.38 -5.23 -38.75
CA PHE A 22 -11.71 -5.88 -37.49
C PHE A 22 -12.40 -7.24 -37.70
N LYS A 23 -13.30 -7.34 -38.70
CA LYS A 23 -13.95 -8.61 -39.07
C LYS A 23 -12.99 -9.63 -39.69
N GLN A 24 -12.02 -9.19 -40.49
CA GLN A 24 -11.00 -10.08 -41.06
C GLN A 24 -10.05 -10.63 -39.98
N GLN A 25 -9.64 -9.82 -39.00
CA GLN A 25 -8.79 -10.29 -37.89
C GLN A 25 -9.46 -11.34 -36.99
N HIS A 26 -10.79 -11.28 -36.83
CA HIS A 26 -11.54 -12.23 -36.00
C HIS A 26 -11.93 -13.53 -36.71
N SER A 27 -11.81 -13.63 -38.03
CA SER A 27 -12.16 -14.83 -38.80
C SER A 27 -11.09 -15.93 -38.84
N ASN A 28 -9.90 -15.69 -38.28
CA ASN A 28 -8.76 -16.62 -38.30
C ASN A 28 -8.43 -17.29 -36.95
N LEU A 29 -9.35 -17.28 -35.98
CA LEU A 29 -9.15 -17.98 -34.71
C LEU A 29 -9.72 -19.41 -34.77
N ALA A 30 -8.83 -20.40 -34.67
CA ALA A 30 -9.16 -21.82 -34.62
C ALA A 30 -10.01 -22.20 -33.38
N PRO A 31 -10.82 -23.28 -33.43
CA PRO A 31 -11.79 -23.58 -32.38
C PRO A 31 -11.14 -24.00 -31.05
N ILE A 32 -11.66 -23.40 -29.97
CA ILE A 32 -11.25 -23.59 -28.58
C ILE A 32 -11.83 -24.92 -28.05
N LEU A 33 -10.97 -25.78 -27.50
CA LEU A 33 -11.31 -27.03 -26.80
C LEU A 33 -12.16 -26.75 -25.52
N PRO A 34 -13.05 -27.68 -25.11
CA PRO A 34 -13.97 -27.44 -24.00
C PRO A 34 -13.25 -27.32 -22.65
N SER A 35 -13.75 -26.39 -21.84
CA SER A 35 -13.21 -26.00 -20.54
C SER A 35 -13.24 -27.12 -19.50
N ARG A 36 -12.11 -27.33 -18.81
CA ARG A 36 -12.03 -28.14 -17.58
C ARG A 36 -12.89 -27.50 -16.48
N PRO A 37 -13.51 -28.30 -15.59
CA PRO A 37 -14.34 -27.78 -14.51
C PRO A 37 -13.51 -26.94 -13.54
N LYS A 38 -14.09 -25.81 -13.11
CA LYS A 38 -13.54 -24.90 -12.09
C LYS A 38 -13.23 -25.68 -10.82
N LYS A 39 -11.95 -25.87 -10.50
CA LYS A 39 -11.53 -26.24 -9.15
C LYS A 39 -11.73 -25.03 -8.24
N SER A 40 -12.39 -25.25 -7.11
CA SER A 40 -12.44 -24.32 -5.99
C SER A 40 -11.02 -23.86 -5.62
N PRO A 41 -10.83 -22.62 -5.12
CA PRO A 41 -9.55 -22.21 -4.57
C PRO A 41 -9.11 -23.21 -3.49
N PRO A 42 -7.82 -23.57 -3.40
CA PRO A 42 -7.34 -24.41 -2.31
C PRO A 42 -7.64 -23.73 -0.96
N PRO A 43 -8.01 -24.50 0.08
CA PRO A 43 -8.23 -23.94 1.41
C PRO A 43 -6.96 -23.27 1.92
N ILE A 44 -7.14 -22.16 2.65
CA ILE A 44 -6.06 -21.37 3.26
C ILE A 44 -5.27 -22.30 4.21
N PRO A 45 -3.97 -22.56 3.95
CA PRO A 45 -3.16 -23.34 4.87
C PRO A 45 -3.00 -22.55 6.17
N SER A 46 -3.41 -23.13 7.30
CA SER A 46 -3.07 -22.64 8.62
C SER A 46 -1.56 -22.76 8.82
N ARG A 47 -0.83 -21.63 8.85
CA ARG A 47 0.55 -21.63 9.35
C ARG A 47 0.53 -21.58 10.88
N PRO A 48 1.44 -22.29 11.58
CA PRO A 48 1.63 -22.11 13.01
C PRO A 48 2.20 -20.71 13.24
N GLY A 49 1.53 -19.94 14.10
CA GLY A 49 1.87 -18.55 14.37
C GLY A 49 3.24 -18.39 15.00
N THR A 50 4.00 -17.44 14.45
CA THR A 50 5.04 -16.74 15.22
C THR A 50 4.34 -15.76 16.15
N GLY A 51 4.04 -16.17 17.39
CA GLY A 51 3.86 -15.31 18.57
C GLY A 51 2.84 -14.17 18.57
N SER A 52 2.13 -13.88 17.48
CA SER A 52 1.07 -12.88 17.46
C SER A 52 -0.15 -13.47 18.15
N ALA A 53 -0.65 -12.80 19.19
CA ALA A 53 -1.98 -13.11 19.72
C ALA A 53 -2.96 -13.17 18.54
N CYS A 54 -3.80 -14.20 18.47
CA CYS A 54 -4.77 -14.33 17.40
C CYS A 54 -5.77 -13.16 17.49
N ASN A 55 -5.53 -12.10 16.72
CA ASN A 55 -6.35 -10.90 16.68
C ASN A 55 -7.44 -10.98 15.61
N GLN A 56 -7.49 -12.11 14.89
CA GLN A 56 -8.49 -12.39 13.89
C GLN A 56 -9.89 -12.34 14.53
N GLY A 57 -10.80 -11.59 13.91
CA GLY A 57 -12.19 -11.51 14.33
C GLY A 57 -12.53 -10.52 15.44
N LYS A 58 -11.55 -9.87 16.10
CA LYS A 58 -11.82 -8.83 17.13
C LYS A 58 -11.68 -7.42 16.58
N TYR A 59 -12.61 -6.54 16.96
CA TYR A 59 -12.50 -5.11 16.66
C TYR A 59 -11.50 -4.44 17.59
N ILE A 60 -10.94 -3.35 17.10
CA ILE A 60 -10.16 -2.41 17.90
C ILE A 60 -11.07 -1.23 18.20
N ILE A 61 -11.13 -0.83 19.46
CA ILE A 61 -11.98 0.25 19.95
C ILE A 61 -11.12 1.38 20.52
N ARG A 62 -11.70 2.58 20.58
CA ARG A 62 -11.18 3.70 21.35
C ARG A 62 -11.69 3.59 22.78
N ASN A 63 -10.79 3.72 23.76
CA ASN A 63 -11.18 4.01 25.14
C ASN A 63 -11.25 5.53 25.31
N PRO A 64 -12.45 6.13 25.49
CA PRO A 64 -12.61 7.58 25.59
C PRO A 64 -12.04 8.17 26.89
N ASN A 65 -11.84 7.35 27.93
CA ASN A 65 -11.27 7.81 29.20
C ASN A 65 -9.75 7.96 29.13
N THR A 66 -9.08 7.12 28.34
CA THR A 66 -7.61 7.12 28.22
C THR A 66 -7.11 7.73 26.92
N GLY A 67 -7.97 7.84 25.89
CA GLY A 67 -7.58 8.23 24.54
C GLY A 67 -6.65 7.21 23.87
N GLN A 68 -6.81 5.92 24.20
CA GLN A 68 -5.99 4.83 23.68
C GLN A 68 -6.81 3.85 22.84
N LEU A 69 -6.13 3.09 21.99
CA LEU A 69 -6.69 1.95 21.29
C LEU A 69 -6.66 0.72 22.19
N GLU A 70 -7.73 -0.06 22.17
CA GLU A 70 -7.84 -1.32 22.92
C GLU A 70 -8.46 -2.42 22.07
N VAL A 71 -8.06 -3.66 22.34
CA VAL A 71 -8.77 -4.83 21.81
C VAL A 71 -10.10 -4.96 22.56
N GLU A 72 -11.18 -4.95 21.80
CA GLU A 72 -12.54 -4.99 22.32
C GLU A 72 -12.74 -6.14 23.32
N GLY A 73 -13.27 -5.80 24.50
CA GLY A 73 -13.61 -6.77 25.54
C GLY A 73 -12.42 -7.34 26.31
N THR A 74 -11.19 -6.84 26.11
CA THR A 74 -9.99 -7.37 26.80
C THR A 74 -9.23 -6.33 27.63
N GLY A 75 -9.36 -5.03 27.31
CA GLY A 75 -8.55 -3.97 27.89
C GLY A 75 -7.08 -3.98 27.45
N GLU A 76 -6.70 -4.84 26.51
CA GLU A 76 -5.35 -4.86 25.96
C GLU A 76 -5.12 -3.61 25.09
N ILE A 77 -4.20 -2.75 25.52
CA ILE A 77 -3.82 -1.54 24.81
C ILE A 77 -3.05 -1.88 23.53
N ILE A 78 -3.39 -1.21 22.43
CA ILE A 78 -2.72 -1.32 21.15
C ILE A 78 -1.86 -0.10 20.91
N ARG A 79 -0.57 -0.36 20.66
CA ARG A 79 0.39 0.63 20.15
C ARG A 79 1.23 0.00 19.06
N PHE A 80 1.56 0.77 18.03
CA PHE A 80 2.32 0.28 16.88
C PHE A 80 3.26 1.33 16.28
N ALA A 81 4.31 0.84 15.61
CA ALA A 81 5.15 1.64 14.72
C ALA A 81 5.33 0.85 13.42
N SER A 82 5.00 1.44 12.28
CA SER A 82 5.02 0.75 10.99
C SER A 82 5.19 1.74 9.83
N LEU A 83 4.79 1.35 8.61
CA LEU A 83 4.93 2.13 7.39
C LEU A 83 3.59 2.26 6.65
N CYS A 84 3.43 3.34 5.90
CA CYS A 84 2.41 3.46 4.86
C CYS A 84 2.77 2.56 3.67
N ALA A 85 1.77 1.94 3.05
CA ALA A 85 1.89 1.10 1.86
C ALA A 85 0.97 1.64 0.74
N PRO A 86 1.35 2.72 0.05
CA PRO A 86 0.43 3.44 -0.83
C PRO A 86 0.02 2.66 -2.09
N GLU A 87 0.87 1.74 -2.57
CA GLU A 87 0.57 0.93 -3.76
C GLU A 87 -0.27 -0.31 -3.47
N LEU A 88 -0.77 -0.49 -2.24
CA LEU A 88 -1.40 -1.76 -1.84
C LEU A 88 -2.65 -2.09 -2.68
N PHE A 89 -3.43 -1.08 -3.08
CA PHE A 89 -4.58 -1.25 -3.98
C PHE A 89 -4.20 -1.35 -5.47
N ASP A 90 -2.98 -0.98 -5.84
CA ASP A 90 -2.47 -1.02 -7.21
C ASP A 90 -1.72 -2.31 -7.53
N ASN A 91 -1.27 -3.03 -6.51
CA ASN A 91 -0.53 -4.28 -6.63
C ASN A 91 -1.46 -5.49 -6.64
N GLU A 92 -0.99 -6.61 -7.18
CA GLU A 92 -1.71 -7.89 -7.17
C GLU A 92 -0.81 -9.08 -6.90
N GLY A 93 -1.43 -10.19 -6.46
CA GLY A 93 -0.74 -11.46 -6.27
C GLY A 93 0.49 -11.35 -5.38
N PHE A 94 1.66 -11.69 -5.94
CA PHE A 94 2.95 -11.74 -5.22
C PHE A 94 3.30 -10.45 -4.49
N GLU A 95 3.14 -9.29 -5.14
CA GLU A 95 3.62 -8.00 -4.59
C GLU A 95 2.74 -7.55 -3.40
N LYS A 96 1.44 -7.85 -3.47
CA LYS A 96 0.48 -7.62 -2.38
C LYS A 96 0.78 -8.54 -1.20
N GLU A 97 1.07 -9.81 -1.46
CA GLU A 97 1.46 -10.77 -0.42
C GLU A 97 2.79 -10.42 0.23
N ASP A 98 3.78 -9.99 -0.56
CA ASP A 98 5.08 -9.54 -0.06
C ASP A 98 4.94 -8.30 0.83
N THR A 99 4.09 -7.35 0.46
CA THR A 99 3.77 -6.19 1.31
C THR A 99 3.21 -6.63 2.67
N MET A 100 2.25 -7.56 2.70
CA MET A 100 1.63 -8.02 3.95
C MET A 100 2.58 -8.83 4.82
N ARG A 101 3.39 -9.70 4.21
CA ARG A 101 4.46 -10.43 4.91
C ARG A 101 5.47 -9.46 5.53
N THR A 102 5.84 -8.43 4.79
CA THR A 102 6.73 -7.38 5.26
C THR A 102 6.14 -6.66 6.48
N ILE A 103 4.92 -6.14 6.36
CA ILE A 103 4.24 -5.42 7.44
C ILE A 103 4.04 -6.30 8.69
N SER A 104 3.76 -7.61 8.52
CA SER A 104 3.60 -8.55 9.64
C SER A 104 4.83 -8.69 10.54
N GLY A 105 6.02 -8.26 10.09
CA GLY A 105 7.25 -8.27 10.88
C GLY A 105 7.45 -7.07 11.80
N PHE A 106 6.54 -6.09 11.82
CA PHE A 106 6.63 -4.88 12.65
C PHE A 106 5.84 -5.00 13.96
N GLY A 107 6.36 -5.82 14.88
CA GLY A 107 5.83 -5.95 16.24
C GLY A 107 4.56 -6.79 16.36
N LYS A 108 3.97 -6.82 17.56
CA LYS A 108 2.78 -7.62 17.87
C LYS A 108 1.52 -7.18 17.11
N TRP A 109 1.41 -5.88 16.86
CA TRP A 109 0.26 -5.21 16.25
C TRP A 109 0.64 -4.57 14.92
N PRO A 110 0.79 -5.36 13.84
CA PRO A 110 1.15 -4.82 12.54
C PRO A 110 -0.04 -4.06 11.94
N VAL A 111 0.19 -2.79 11.62
CA VAL A 111 -0.81 -1.88 11.03
C VAL A 111 -0.18 -1.21 9.82
N THR A 112 -0.90 -1.11 8.71
CA THR A 112 -0.47 -0.29 7.57
C THR A 112 -1.59 0.65 7.16
N ARG A 113 -1.21 1.82 6.64
CA ARG A 113 -2.13 2.75 5.99
C ARG A 113 -1.98 2.60 4.48
N THR A 114 -3.10 2.41 3.79
CA THR A 114 -3.15 2.37 2.33
C THR A 114 -3.03 3.78 1.76
N TYR A 115 -3.12 3.93 0.45
CA TYR A 115 -3.50 5.22 -0.13
C TYR A 115 -5.00 5.30 -0.37
N THR A 116 -5.44 6.38 -1.03
CA THR A 116 -6.86 6.67 -1.26
C THR A 116 -7.45 5.82 -2.39
N LEU A 117 -8.78 5.82 -2.51
CA LEU A 117 -9.40 5.32 -3.73
C LEU A 117 -8.91 6.13 -4.93
N LYS A 118 -8.36 5.42 -5.92
CA LYS A 118 -7.98 5.99 -7.21
C LYS A 118 -9.19 6.49 -8.00
N ILE A 119 -9.16 7.72 -8.46
CA ILE A 119 -10.18 8.35 -9.29
C ILE A 119 -9.58 8.63 -10.66
N LYS A 120 -10.31 8.27 -11.73
CA LYS A 120 -9.90 8.60 -13.09
C LYS A 120 -9.76 10.11 -13.25
N SER A 121 -8.62 10.54 -13.76
CA SER A 121 -8.25 11.94 -13.96
C SER A 121 -7.44 12.05 -15.25
N PHE A 122 -6.90 13.23 -15.55
CA PHE A 122 -6.06 13.43 -16.74
C PHE A 122 -4.82 12.53 -16.80
N ARG A 123 -4.16 12.28 -15.65
CA ARG A 123 -3.00 11.38 -15.59
C ARG A 123 -3.39 9.91 -15.37
N ILE A 124 -4.65 9.66 -15.05
CA ILE A 124 -5.13 8.39 -14.54
C ILE A 124 -6.24 7.90 -15.46
N ASN A 125 -5.87 7.02 -16.39
CA ASN A 125 -6.81 6.52 -17.39
C ASN A 125 -7.85 5.54 -16.82
N ARG A 126 -7.59 4.97 -15.63
CA ARG A 126 -8.44 4.00 -14.95
C ARG A 126 -8.28 4.13 -13.43
N GLY A 127 -9.40 4.25 -12.72
CA GLY A 127 -9.46 4.25 -11.26
C GLY A 127 -10.58 3.36 -10.73
N HIS A 128 -10.74 3.32 -9.41
CA HIS A 128 -11.91 2.73 -8.77
C HIS A 128 -13.19 3.44 -9.20
N ILE A 129 -13.10 4.74 -9.46
CA ILE A 129 -14.19 5.60 -9.95
C ILE A 129 -13.78 6.18 -11.30
N ASN A 130 -14.59 5.96 -12.35
CA ASN A 130 -14.23 6.32 -13.73
C ASN A 130 -15.13 7.35 -14.40
N GLY A 131 -16.17 7.81 -13.72
CA GLY A 131 -17.15 8.73 -14.27
C GLY A 131 -18.44 8.74 -13.47
N TRP A 132 -19.42 9.48 -13.98
CA TRP A 132 -20.76 9.60 -13.40
C TRP A 132 -21.80 9.04 -14.37
N ASP A 133 -22.74 8.25 -13.87
CA ASP A 133 -23.92 7.80 -14.62
C ASP A 133 -25.14 8.59 -14.16
N SER A 134 -25.66 9.44 -15.05
CA SER A 134 -26.81 10.29 -14.77
C SER A 134 -28.15 9.55 -14.71
N GLN A 135 -28.24 8.33 -15.27
CA GLN A 135 -29.44 7.51 -15.17
C GLN A 135 -29.49 6.78 -13.83
N LEU A 136 -28.36 6.21 -13.42
CA LEU A 136 -28.23 5.55 -12.11
C LEU A 136 -28.15 6.54 -10.95
N GLN A 137 -27.81 7.81 -11.24
CA GLN A 137 -27.49 8.82 -10.24
C GLN A 137 -26.40 8.30 -9.28
N ASP A 138 -25.36 7.68 -9.84
CA ASP A 138 -24.23 7.13 -9.10
C ASP A 138 -22.95 7.17 -9.96
N PHE A 139 -21.80 6.90 -9.34
CA PHE A 139 -20.53 6.78 -10.03
C PHE A 139 -20.43 5.47 -10.82
N ILE A 140 -19.60 5.52 -11.86
CA ILE A 140 -19.19 4.34 -12.63
C ILE A 140 -17.99 3.72 -11.91
N TYR A 141 -18.26 2.68 -11.11
CA TYR A 141 -17.25 1.95 -10.36
C TYR A 141 -16.58 0.86 -11.21
N ASP A 142 -15.27 0.65 -11.00
CA ASP A 142 -14.52 -0.46 -11.63
C ASP A 142 -14.51 -1.70 -10.73
N GLU A 143 -15.32 -2.69 -11.07
CA GLU A 143 -15.47 -3.90 -10.27
C GLU A 143 -14.15 -4.65 -10.05
N ASP A 144 -13.25 -4.70 -11.04
CA ASP A 144 -11.98 -5.42 -10.88
C ASP A 144 -11.01 -4.67 -9.95
N MET A 145 -11.05 -3.33 -9.94
CA MET A 145 -10.30 -2.56 -8.94
C MET A 145 -10.89 -2.71 -7.53
N PHE A 146 -12.21 -2.81 -7.38
CA PHE A 146 -12.80 -3.13 -6.07
C PHE A 146 -12.52 -4.57 -5.61
N LYS A 147 -12.39 -5.54 -6.52
CA LYS A 147 -11.85 -6.87 -6.18
C LYS A 147 -10.41 -6.80 -5.70
N SER A 148 -9.58 -5.88 -6.19
CA SER A 148 -8.23 -5.66 -5.63
C SER A 148 -8.28 -5.26 -4.15
N ILE A 149 -9.25 -4.42 -3.76
CA ILE A 149 -9.52 -4.07 -2.35
C ILE A 149 -9.96 -5.31 -1.57
N ASP A 150 -10.86 -6.13 -2.13
CA ASP A 150 -11.30 -7.38 -1.50
C ASP A 150 -10.11 -8.31 -1.20
N HIS A 151 -9.24 -8.49 -2.19
CA HIS A 151 -8.00 -9.26 -2.05
C HIS A 151 -7.07 -8.66 -1.00
N THR A 152 -6.93 -7.34 -0.95
CA THR A 152 -6.14 -6.64 0.06
C THR A 152 -6.63 -6.90 1.47
N ILE A 153 -7.94 -6.80 1.72
CA ILE A 153 -8.53 -7.06 3.04
C ILE A 153 -8.33 -8.54 3.42
N ALA A 154 -8.63 -9.47 2.51
CA ALA A 154 -8.44 -10.90 2.76
C ALA A 154 -6.99 -11.27 3.08
N MET A 155 -6.05 -10.64 2.38
CA MET A 155 -4.62 -10.74 2.60
C MET A 155 -4.22 -10.18 3.97
N ALA A 156 -4.71 -9.00 4.34
CA ALA A 156 -4.45 -8.42 5.65
C ALA A 156 -4.95 -9.33 6.78
N THR A 157 -6.16 -9.92 6.64
CA THR A 157 -6.68 -10.92 7.59
C THR A 157 -5.75 -12.12 7.73
N ARG A 158 -5.26 -12.66 6.59
CA ARG A 158 -4.37 -13.84 6.56
C ARG A 158 -3.04 -13.59 7.27
N TYR A 159 -2.51 -12.37 7.19
CA TYR A 159 -1.22 -11.98 7.80
C TYR A 159 -1.37 -11.23 9.13
N ASN A 160 -2.59 -11.18 9.67
CA ASN A 160 -2.93 -10.46 10.91
C ASN A 160 -2.57 -8.97 10.89
N VAL A 161 -2.59 -8.35 9.71
CA VAL A 161 -2.31 -6.92 9.50
C VAL A 161 -3.61 -6.14 9.60
N ARG A 162 -3.61 -5.01 10.31
CA ARG A 162 -4.74 -4.06 10.32
C ARG A 162 -4.58 -2.98 9.27
N LEU A 163 -5.69 -2.54 8.69
CA LEU A 163 -5.71 -1.52 7.65
C LEU A 163 -6.30 -0.20 8.15
N ILE A 164 -5.62 0.91 7.84
CA ILE A 164 -6.21 2.25 7.81
C ILE A 164 -6.42 2.63 6.35
N ILE A 165 -7.65 3.00 5.99
CA ILE A 165 -8.04 3.27 4.60
C ILE A 165 -8.55 4.71 4.46
N PRO A 166 -7.73 5.63 3.91
CA PRO A 166 -8.17 6.95 3.48
C PRO A 166 -9.12 6.83 2.29
N ILE A 167 -10.24 7.55 2.29
CA ILE A 167 -11.23 7.39 1.22
C ILE A 167 -10.84 8.19 -0.03
N ILE A 168 -10.46 9.45 0.13
CA ILE A 168 -10.27 10.39 -0.99
C ILE A 168 -9.05 11.27 -0.77
N ASN A 169 -8.40 11.71 -1.85
CA ASN A 169 -7.27 12.63 -1.76
C ASN A 169 -7.72 14.10 -1.84
N GLN A 170 -6.92 14.95 -1.23
CA GLN A 170 -7.02 16.41 -1.30
C GLN A 170 -6.63 16.98 -2.68
N ASP A 171 -6.91 18.27 -2.94
CA ASP A 171 -6.79 18.93 -4.26
C ASP A 171 -5.54 19.80 -4.49
N PHE A 172 -4.60 19.84 -3.55
CA PHE A 172 -3.36 20.61 -3.65
C PHE A 172 -2.49 20.14 -4.82
N GLY A 173 -1.84 21.12 -5.46
CA GLY A 173 -1.00 20.91 -6.63
C GLY A 173 -1.72 21.23 -7.94
N SER A 174 -1.12 20.78 -9.05
CA SER A 174 -1.71 20.87 -10.40
C SER A 174 -2.24 19.51 -10.88
N GLU A 175 -2.94 19.49 -12.02
CA GLU A 175 -3.44 18.26 -12.64
C GLU A 175 -2.26 17.36 -13.01
N ASP A 176 -1.13 17.98 -13.34
CA ASP A 176 0.14 17.31 -13.61
C ASP A 176 0.77 16.68 -12.38
N THR A 177 0.39 17.05 -11.16
CA THR A 177 0.92 16.44 -9.92
C THR A 177 -0.08 15.49 -9.25
N ASN A 178 -1.20 15.21 -9.90
CA ASN A 178 -2.28 14.38 -9.37
C ASN A 178 -2.15 12.92 -9.84
N TRP A 179 -1.61 12.06 -8.96
CA TRP A 179 -1.26 10.67 -9.28
C TRP A 179 -2.27 9.62 -8.83
N VAL A 180 -3.26 10.01 -8.02
CA VAL A 180 -4.33 9.12 -7.54
C VAL A 180 -5.74 9.66 -7.85
N GLY A 181 -5.88 10.91 -8.26
CA GLY A 181 -7.18 11.57 -8.41
C GLY A 181 -7.64 12.15 -7.08
N ASN A 182 -8.47 13.19 -7.09
CA ASN A 182 -8.88 13.89 -5.88
C ASN A 182 -10.36 14.32 -5.91
N PHE A 183 -10.80 15.04 -4.88
CA PHE A 183 -12.17 15.52 -4.82
C PHE A 183 -12.56 16.47 -5.96
N THR A 184 -11.62 17.20 -6.56
CA THR A 184 -11.89 18.02 -7.75
C THR A 184 -12.22 17.14 -8.97
N ASP A 185 -11.59 15.98 -9.11
CA ASP A 185 -11.95 15.03 -10.17
C ASP A 185 -13.34 14.43 -9.95
N LEU A 186 -13.75 14.19 -8.69
CA LEU A 186 -15.13 13.79 -8.39
C LEU A 186 -16.13 14.88 -8.77
N ILE A 187 -15.83 16.15 -8.48
CA ILE A 187 -16.67 17.28 -8.88
C ILE A 187 -16.83 17.29 -10.41
N ARG A 188 -15.72 17.12 -11.16
CA ARG A 188 -15.76 17.06 -12.63
C ARG A 188 -16.68 15.96 -13.12
N HIS A 189 -16.52 14.75 -12.61
CA HIS A 189 -17.37 13.62 -12.98
C HIS A 189 -18.83 13.89 -12.64
N ARG A 190 -19.13 14.29 -11.39
CA ARG A 190 -20.49 14.50 -10.90
C ARG A 190 -21.23 15.60 -11.67
N LYS A 191 -20.55 16.70 -12.00
CA LYS A 191 -21.16 17.87 -12.64
C LYS A 191 -20.97 17.90 -14.16
N GLY A 192 -20.28 16.91 -14.73
CA GLY A 192 -20.00 16.85 -16.17
C GLY A 192 -19.08 17.96 -16.67
N LEU A 193 -18.16 18.44 -15.82
CA LEU A 193 -17.26 19.55 -16.14
C LEU A 193 -16.02 19.04 -16.89
N SER A 194 -15.67 19.72 -17.98
CA SER A 194 -14.52 19.36 -18.80
C SER A 194 -13.20 19.90 -18.25
N SER A 195 -13.21 21.10 -17.65
CA SER A 195 -12.02 21.75 -17.11
C SER A 195 -11.85 21.48 -15.63
N TRP A 196 -10.61 21.59 -15.15
CA TRP A 196 -10.30 21.44 -13.74
C TRP A 196 -10.50 22.75 -12.98
N GLU A 197 -10.35 23.88 -13.67
CA GLU A 197 -10.63 25.23 -13.19
C GLU A 197 -12.11 25.38 -12.81
N ASP A 198 -13.04 25.01 -13.69
CA ASP A 198 -14.49 25.09 -13.41
C ASP A 198 -14.88 24.22 -12.21
N ALA A 199 -14.18 23.09 -12.02
CA ALA A 199 -14.43 22.20 -10.89
C ALA A 199 -13.87 22.76 -9.57
N LYS A 200 -12.83 23.59 -9.60
CA LYS A 200 -12.31 24.28 -8.41
C LYS A 200 -13.22 25.42 -7.95
N ASP A 201 -14.06 25.96 -8.83
CA ASP A 201 -15.07 26.97 -8.46
C ASP A 201 -16.24 26.38 -7.66
N VAL A 202 -16.36 25.05 -7.61
CA VAL A 202 -17.36 24.35 -6.79
C VAL A 202 -16.80 24.13 -5.38
N ASP A 203 -17.53 24.64 -4.38
CA ASP A 203 -17.16 24.43 -2.97
C ASP A 203 -17.47 23.01 -2.51
N TRP A 204 -16.48 22.11 -2.62
CA TRP A 204 -16.53 20.72 -2.13
C TRP A 204 -17.10 20.59 -0.71
N TRP A 205 -16.84 21.57 0.15
CA TRP A 205 -17.16 21.49 1.58
C TRP A 205 -18.63 21.75 1.87
N THR A 206 -19.31 22.54 1.04
CA THR A 206 -20.68 23.00 1.30
C THR A 206 -21.69 22.57 0.22
N ASP A 207 -21.24 22.26 -1.00
CA ASP A 207 -22.08 21.77 -2.08
C ASP A 207 -22.70 20.40 -1.71
N ARG A 208 -24.03 20.34 -1.72
CA ARG A 208 -24.77 19.15 -1.28
C ARG A 208 -24.64 17.96 -2.24
N GLU A 209 -24.39 18.20 -3.53
CA GLU A 209 -24.12 17.11 -4.48
C GLU A 209 -22.74 16.50 -4.25
N CYS A 210 -21.77 17.30 -3.81
CA CYS A 210 -20.45 16.82 -3.42
C CYS A 210 -20.52 15.93 -2.17
N MET A 211 -21.28 16.36 -1.16
CA MET A 211 -21.55 15.53 0.03
C MET A 211 -22.32 14.25 -0.33
N ASP A 212 -23.35 14.33 -1.18
CA ASP A 212 -24.07 13.15 -1.69
C ASP A 212 -23.12 12.20 -2.43
N SER A 213 -22.22 12.74 -3.26
CA SER A 213 -21.19 11.97 -3.97
C SER A 213 -20.28 11.20 -3.00
N MET A 214 -19.79 11.86 -1.96
CA MET A 214 -19.00 11.21 -0.91
C MET A 214 -19.78 10.08 -0.23
N LYS A 215 -21.06 10.31 0.09
CA LYS A 215 -21.93 9.29 0.71
C LYS A 215 -22.19 8.09 -0.21
N LYS A 216 -22.29 8.29 -1.53
CA LYS A 216 -22.43 7.18 -2.49
C LYS A 216 -21.19 6.31 -2.55
N ILE A 217 -20.01 6.91 -2.58
CA ILE A 217 -18.74 6.17 -2.56
C ILE A 217 -18.63 5.33 -1.28
N LEU A 218 -18.96 5.92 -0.13
CA LEU A 218 -19.00 5.23 1.15
C LEU A 218 -20.04 4.10 1.17
N ASN A 219 -21.24 4.34 0.65
CA ASN A 219 -22.28 3.32 0.53
C ASN A 219 -21.81 2.15 -0.33
N TYR A 220 -21.17 2.43 -1.48
CA TYR A 220 -20.66 1.40 -2.37
C TYR A 220 -19.57 0.57 -1.71
N LEU A 221 -18.56 1.22 -1.12
CA LEU A 221 -17.45 0.54 -0.46
C LEU A 221 -17.89 -0.24 0.78
N LEU A 222 -18.61 0.39 1.71
CA LEU A 222 -18.89 -0.19 3.02
C LEU A 222 -20.00 -1.25 2.99
N ASN A 223 -20.91 -1.20 2.00
CA ASN A 223 -21.90 -2.27 1.81
C ASN A 223 -21.43 -3.40 0.90
N ARG A 224 -20.27 -3.25 0.23
CA ARG A 224 -19.70 -4.31 -0.58
C ARG A 224 -19.44 -5.55 0.28
N ILE A 225 -19.88 -6.70 -0.23
CA ILE A 225 -19.48 -8.01 0.29
C ILE A 225 -18.16 -8.37 -0.36
N ASN A 226 -17.12 -8.53 0.44
CA ASN A 226 -15.80 -8.92 -0.03
C ASN A 226 -15.90 -10.26 -0.77
N SER A 227 -15.51 -10.29 -2.04
CA SER A 227 -15.65 -11.47 -2.91
C SER A 227 -14.77 -12.66 -2.52
N VAL A 228 -13.79 -12.47 -1.63
CA VAL A 228 -12.87 -13.51 -1.13
C VAL A 228 -13.30 -14.01 0.24
N THR A 229 -13.60 -13.12 1.18
CA THR A 229 -13.93 -13.48 2.57
C THR A 229 -15.43 -13.70 2.79
N GLY A 230 -16.29 -13.16 1.92
CA GLY A 230 -17.74 -13.15 2.11
C GLY A 230 -18.22 -12.19 3.20
N VAL A 231 -17.33 -11.41 3.82
CA VAL A 231 -17.65 -10.44 4.87
C VAL A 231 -17.95 -9.08 4.23
N ARG A 232 -19.00 -8.41 4.70
CA ARG A 232 -19.27 -7.03 4.30
C ARG A 232 -18.15 -6.12 4.81
N ILE A 233 -17.60 -5.25 3.97
CA ILE A 233 -16.43 -4.42 4.32
C ILE A 233 -16.68 -3.58 5.58
N GLY A 234 -17.87 -3.01 5.76
CA GLY A 234 -18.24 -2.26 6.97
C GLY A 234 -18.35 -3.10 8.26
N ASP A 235 -18.31 -4.43 8.15
CA ASP A 235 -18.32 -5.39 9.26
C ASP A 235 -16.97 -6.13 9.41
N ASP A 236 -15.93 -5.78 8.64
CA ASP A 236 -14.67 -6.53 8.69
C ASP A 236 -13.71 -5.98 9.76
N PRO A 237 -13.43 -6.73 10.86
CA PRO A 237 -12.55 -6.27 11.93
C PRO A 237 -11.09 -6.14 11.49
N THR A 238 -10.71 -6.62 10.30
CA THR A 238 -9.38 -6.40 9.71
C THR A 238 -9.09 -4.92 9.50
N ILE A 239 -10.13 -4.11 9.32
CA ILE A 239 -10.01 -2.66 9.15
C ILE A 239 -9.96 -2.02 10.53
N LEU A 240 -8.86 -1.33 10.82
CA LEU A 240 -8.71 -0.54 12.04
C LEU A 240 -9.55 0.73 11.96
N ALA A 241 -9.41 1.48 10.86
CA ALA A 241 -10.13 2.73 10.67
C ALA A 241 -10.37 3.04 9.19
N PHE A 242 -11.48 3.72 8.93
CA PHE A 242 -11.64 4.52 7.72
C PHE A 242 -11.24 5.96 8.03
N GLU A 243 -10.42 6.54 7.17
CA GLU A 243 -9.98 7.93 7.27
C GLU A 243 -10.73 8.79 6.26
N THR A 244 -11.25 9.94 6.69
CA THR A 244 -12.14 10.78 5.87
C THR A 244 -11.52 11.17 4.52
N GLY A 245 -10.19 11.31 4.48
CA GLY A 245 -9.40 11.45 3.26
C GLY A 245 -7.93 11.68 3.58
N ASN A 246 -7.06 11.67 2.59
CA ASN A 246 -5.65 11.98 2.77
C ASN A 246 -5.40 13.50 2.72
N GLU A 247 -4.85 14.05 3.81
CA GLU A 247 -4.44 15.45 3.93
C GLU A 247 -5.53 16.47 3.58
N MET A 248 -6.78 16.21 3.99
CA MET A 248 -7.91 17.08 3.70
C MET A 248 -7.69 18.47 4.32
N ASN A 249 -7.77 19.51 3.49
CA ASN A 249 -7.45 20.87 3.94
C ASN A 249 -8.28 21.90 3.17
N LYS A 250 -8.67 22.98 3.83
CA LYS A 250 -9.34 24.12 3.19
C LYS A 250 -8.33 25.24 2.91
N GLY A 251 -7.92 25.35 1.65
CA GLY A 251 -6.98 26.38 1.20
C GLY A 251 -5.56 26.20 1.76
N GLY A 252 -5.14 24.96 2.01
CA GLY A 252 -3.79 24.62 2.49
C GLY A 252 -3.58 24.77 4.00
N LEU A 253 -4.15 25.81 4.61
CA LEU A 253 -3.81 26.26 5.96
C LEU A 253 -4.86 25.99 7.03
N ARG A 254 -6.04 25.49 6.64
CA ARG A 254 -7.12 25.12 7.57
C ARG A 254 -7.48 23.65 7.43
N PRO A 255 -7.97 23.00 8.49
CA PRO A 255 -8.45 21.63 8.42
C PRO A 255 -9.68 21.54 7.51
N ALA A 256 -10.12 20.31 7.24
CA ALA A 256 -11.43 20.11 6.63
C ALA A 256 -12.52 20.68 7.55
N PRO A 257 -13.50 21.45 7.04
CA PRO A 257 -14.53 22.05 7.87
C PRO A 257 -15.30 21.03 8.70
N ALA A 258 -15.59 21.37 9.96
CA ALA A 258 -16.17 20.45 10.92
C ALA A 258 -17.48 19.81 10.44
N ALA A 259 -18.37 20.62 9.82
CA ALA A 259 -19.65 20.14 9.32
C ALA A 259 -19.48 19.02 8.27
N TRP A 260 -18.50 19.16 7.37
CA TRP A 260 -18.19 18.14 6.38
C TRP A 260 -17.61 16.89 7.05
N THR A 261 -16.60 17.06 7.91
CA THR A 261 -15.92 15.94 8.59
C THR A 261 -16.89 15.13 9.44
N ILE A 262 -17.74 15.78 10.23
CA ILE A 262 -18.73 15.13 11.08
C ILE A 262 -19.82 14.46 10.26
N GLU A 263 -20.29 15.05 9.15
CA GLU A 263 -21.29 14.44 8.29
C GLU A 263 -20.76 13.17 7.60
N VAL A 264 -19.50 13.20 7.13
CA VAL A 264 -18.81 12.01 6.58
C VAL A 264 -18.62 10.94 7.66
N ALA A 265 -18.10 11.31 8.83
CA ALA A 265 -17.89 10.39 9.95
C ALA A 265 -19.20 9.73 10.42
N THR A 266 -20.28 10.52 10.53
CA THR A 266 -21.62 10.02 10.88
C THR A 266 -22.11 9.01 9.85
N HIS A 267 -21.90 9.28 8.56
CA HIS A 267 -22.29 8.36 7.49
C HIS A 267 -21.49 7.05 7.57
N ILE A 268 -20.17 7.12 7.79
CA ILE A 268 -19.34 5.93 8.02
C ILE A 268 -19.86 5.14 9.23
N LYS A 269 -20.11 5.78 10.37
CA LYS A 269 -20.63 5.11 11.57
C LYS A 269 -22.01 4.47 11.36
N SER A 270 -22.86 5.05 10.50
CA SER A 270 -24.15 4.44 10.16
C SER A 270 -24.00 3.13 9.37
N LEU A 271 -22.93 2.99 8.59
CA LEU A 271 -22.63 1.83 7.75
C LEU A 271 -21.67 0.84 8.42
N ALA A 272 -20.81 1.30 9.31
CA ALA A 272 -19.74 0.54 9.95
C ALA A 272 -19.59 0.96 11.43
N PRO A 273 -20.61 0.70 12.27
CA PRO A 273 -20.69 1.27 13.63
C PRO A 273 -19.54 0.86 14.56
N ARG A 274 -18.89 -0.28 14.28
CA ARG A 274 -17.80 -0.84 15.10
C ARG A 274 -16.40 -0.49 14.59
N ILE A 275 -16.26 0.04 13.38
CA ILE A 275 -14.97 0.43 12.82
C ILE A 275 -14.67 1.88 13.23
N LEU A 276 -13.42 2.19 13.54
CA LEU A 276 -13.02 3.53 13.96
C LEU A 276 -13.07 4.51 12.78
N VAL A 277 -13.33 5.78 13.08
CA VAL A 277 -13.21 6.87 12.10
C VAL A 277 -12.02 7.75 12.46
N MET A 278 -11.13 7.94 11.49
CA MET A 278 -9.96 8.80 11.60
C MET A 278 -10.19 10.12 10.84
N ASP A 279 -9.93 11.24 11.51
CA ASP A 279 -9.90 12.54 10.86
C ASP A 279 -8.64 12.65 9.99
N GLY A 280 -8.87 12.81 8.70
CA GLY A 280 -7.83 12.97 7.67
C GLY A 280 -7.40 14.41 7.42
N SER A 281 -7.79 15.34 8.30
CA SER A 281 -7.46 16.75 8.15
C SER A 281 -5.95 17.02 8.28
N PHE A 282 -5.42 17.90 7.42
CA PHE A 282 -4.02 18.34 7.49
C PHE A 282 -3.89 19.83 7.16
N ALA A 283 -4.08 20.68 8.16
CA ALA A 283 -3.85 22.11 8.04
C ALA A 283 -2.34 22.37 8.06
N ARG A 284 -1.72 22.87 6.99
CA ARG A 284 -0.25 23.05 6.92
C ARG A 284 0.20 24.26 7.74
N THR A 285 0.03 24.19 9.05
CA THR A 285 0.30 25.25 10.03
C THR A 285 0.95 24.66 11.29
N ASP A 286 1.81 25.44 11.94
CA ASP A 286 2.39 25.10 13.23
C ASP A 286 1.46 25.44 14.41
N ALA A 287 0.41 26.24 14.16
CA ALA A 287 -0.54 26.66 15.18
C ALA A 287 -1.56 25.54 15.46
N ILE A 288 -1.40 24.84 16.58
CA ILE A 288 -2.21 23.68 16.96
C ILE A 288 -3.69 24.04 17.09
N GLU A 289 -4.02 25.23 17.59
CA GLU A 289 -5.39 25.71 17.74
C GLU A 289 -6.10 25.98 16.39
N TRP A 290 -5.36 25.97 15.29
CA TRP A 290 -5.86 26.05 13.91
C TRP A 290 -5.74 24.72 13.16
N SER A 291 -5.24 23.67 13.81
CA SER A 291 -4.95 22.39 13.18
C SER A 291 -6.13 21.42 13.22
N HIS A 292 -7.02 21.60 14.18
CA HIS A 292 -8.19 20.75 14.36
C HIS A 292 -9.43 21.62 14.63
N GLU A 293 -10.56 21.20 14.08
CA GLU A 293 -11.85 21.84 14.38
C GLU A 293 -12.34 21.44 15.77
N LYS A 294 -12.83 22.40 16.55
CA LYS A 294 -13.27 22.16 17.95
C LYS A 294 -14.46 21.22 18.01
N GLU A 295 -15.37 21.34 17.06
CA GLU A 295 -16.55 20.50 16.94
C GLU A 295 -16.18 19.06 16.58
N VAL A 296 -15.11 18.85 15.80
CA VAL A 296 -14.58 17.51 15.50
C VAL A 296 -13.97 16.89 16.75
N LEU A 297 -13.18 17.66 17.52
CA LEU A 297 -12.64 17.22 18.81
C LEU A 297 -13.76 16.84 19.79
N ALA A 298 -14.87 17.57 19.81
CA ALA A 298 -16.02 17.29 20.67
C ALA A 298 -16.96 16.18 20.15
N SER A 299 -16.82 15.72 18.90
CA SER A 299 -17.79 14.84 18.24
C SER A 299 -17.57 13.37 18.56
N ASP A 300 -18.60 12.63 18.99
CA ASP A 300 -18.47 11.20 19.33
C ASP A 300 -18.24 10.26 18.15
N VAL A 301 -18.50 10.71 16.92
CA VAL A 301 -18.39 9.87 15.71
C VAL A 301 -16.97 9.83 15.12
N VAL A 302 -16.07 10.71 15.59
CA VAL A 302 -14.65 10.71 15.23
C VAL A 302 -13.85 10.12 16.39
N ASP A 303 -13.03 9.11 16.12
CA ASP A 303 -12.29 8.36 17.14
C ASP A 303 -10.81 8.75 17.20
N ILE A 304 -10.21 8.99 16.05
CA ILE A 304 -8.77 9.19 15.91
C ILE A 304 -8.50 10.58 15.31
N MET A 305 -7.69 11.36 16.00
CA MET A 305 -7.05 12.55 15.45
C MET A 305 -5.68 12.16 14.87
N SER A 306 -5.30 12.79 13.77
CA SER A 306 -4.05 12.49 13.11
C SER A 306 -3.29 13.73 12.66
N TRP A 307 -1.99 13.56 12.41
CA TRP A 307 -1.13 14.59 11.83
C TRP A 307 0.06 13.97 11.09
N HIS A 308 0.62 14.72 10.13
CA HIS A 308 1.78 14.32 9.32
C HIS A 308 3.03 15.14 9.65
N TYR A 309 4.22 14.51 9.71
CA TYR A 309 5.47 15.14 10.12
C TYR A 309 6.62 14.91 9.12
N TYR A 310 7.02 15.94 8.38
CA TYR A 310 7.92 15.82 7.23
C TYR A 310 9.29 16.51 7.37
N GLY A 311 9.66 16.85 8.61
CA GLY A 311 11.04 17.07 8.99
C GLY A 311 11.44 18.49 9.32
N TYR A 312 10.51 19.45 9.37
CA TYR A 312 10.81 20.82 9.80
C TYR A 312 10.57 21.00 11.31
N GLY A 313 10.03 22.16 11.71
CA GLY A 313 9.78 22.51 13.11
C GLY A 313 8.64 21.74 13.77
N GLU A 314 7.75 21.15 12.97
CA GLU A 314 6.53 20.46 13.38
C GLU A 314 6.78 19.17 14.16
N LYS A 315 7.99 18.58 14.09
CA LYS A 315 8.32 17.44 14.96
C LYS A 315 8.17 17.76 16.46
N ARG A 316 8.24 19.04 16.84
CA ARG A 316 8.13 19.50 18.24
C ARG A 316 6.70 19.58 18.77
N ARG A 317 5.68 19.56 17.90
CA ARG A 317 4.26 19.66 18.33
C ARG A 317 3.61 18.33 18.70
N VAL A 318 4.29 17.18 18.52
CA VAL A 318 3.77 15.84 18.88
C VAL A 318 3.16 15.81 20.29
N GLN A 319 3.85 16.41 21.27
CA GLN A 319 3.32 16.51 22.64
C GLN A 319 1.94 17.19 22.68
N MET A 320 1.81 18.33 22.02
CA MET A 320 0.59 19.13 22.04
C MET A 320 -0.52 18.47 21.23
N ASP A 321 -0.19 17.85 20.09
CA ASP A 321 -1.16 17.11 19.27
C ASP A 321 -1.76 15.92 20.04
N VAL A 322 -0.90 15.15 20.73
CA VAL A 322 -1.34 14.05 21.60
C VAL A 322 -2.18 14.58 22.77
N GLN A 323 -1.79 15.71 23.37
CA GLN A 323 -2.54 16.32 24.48
C GLN A 323 -3.93 16.76 24.05
N VAL A 324 -4.06 17.46 22.92
CA VAL A 324 -5.35 17.94 22.39
C VAL A 324 -6.28 16.76 22.09
N ALA A 325 -5.76 15.72 21.43
CA ALA A 325 -6.52 14.51 21.17
C ALA A 325 -6.99 13.85 22.48
N ARG A 326 -6.06 13.60 23.43
CA ARG A 326 -6.36 12.92 24.69
C ARG A 326 -7.34 13.69 25.57
N GLN A 327 -7.19 15.02 25.68
CA GLN A 327 -8.12 15.88 26.42
C GLN A 327 -9.54 15.86 25.85
N SER A 328 -9.67 15.53 24.57
CA SER A 328 -10.95 15.37 23.87
C SER A 328 -11.42 13.90 23.84
N GLY A 329 -10.79 13.02 24.62
CA GLY A 329 -11.08 11.60 24.66
C GLY A 329 -10.79 10.87 23.35
N LYS A 330 -9.92 11.42 22.48
CA LYS A 330 -9.55 10.87 21.17
C LYS A 330 -8.23 10.13 21.23
N VAL A 331 -8.09 9.18 20.31
CA VAL A 331 -6.81 8.55 20.01
C VAL A 331 -5.98 9.49 19.15
N PHE A 332 -4.66 9.52 19.36
CA PHE A 332 -3.73 10.18 18.45
C PHE A 332 -2.88 9.16 17.68
N ILE A 333 -2.82 9.31 16.35
CA ILE A 333 -1.93 8.55 15.45
C ILE A 333 -1.14 9.54 14.60
N CYS A 334 0.18 9.37 14.54
CA CYS A 334 1.01 9.99 13.52
C CYS A 334 0.75 9.25 12.19
N GLY A 335 -0.07 9.87 11.34
CA GLY A 335 -0.62 9.26 10.12
C GLY A 335 0.43 9.09 9.03
N GLU A 336 1.39 10.01 8.97
CA GLU A 336 2.57 9.94 8.11
C GLU A 336 3.74 10.63 8.81
N TYR A 337 4.96 10.11 8.63
CA TYR A 337 6.18 10.84 8.92
C TYR A 337 7.33 10.40 8.04
N GLY A 338 8.31 11.27 7.85
CA GLY A 338 9.50 10.93 7.10
C GLY A 338 10.29 12.15 6.66
N PHE A 339 11.14 11.93 5.67
CA PHE A 339 11.95 12.95 5.01
C PHE A 339 13.00 13.65 5.92
N PHE A 340 13.24 13.12 7.12
CA PHE A 340 14.23 13.68 8.04
C PHE A 340 15.64 13.54 7.48
N SER A 341 16.43 14.60 7.54
CA SER A 341 17.76 14.64 6.93
C SER A 341 18.68 13.52 7.40
N HIS A 342 18.60 13.12 8.69
CA HIS A 342 19.45 12.05 9.23
C HIS A 342 18.63 10.88 9.78
N ALA A 343 19.13 9.65 9.56
CA ALA A 343 18.49 8.43 10.07
C ALA A 343 18.27 8.44 11.60
N ALA A 344 19.22 9.02 12.37
CA ALA A 344 19.11 9.13 13.82
C ALA A 344 17.90 9.96 14.29
N GLU A 345 17.35 10.84 13.44
CA GLU A 345 16.15 11.61 13.76
C GLU A 345 14.90 10.74 13.80
N PHE A 346 14.84 9.65 13.02
CA PHE A 346 13.71 8.72 13.03
C PHE A 346 13.58 8.04 14.40
N GLY A 347 14.70 7.55 14.96
CA GLY A 347 14.72 6.96 16.30
C GLY A 347 14.26 7.95 17.39
N LYS A 348 14.81 9.17 17.37
CA LYS A 348 14.42 10.23 18.32
C LYS A 348 12.95 10.63 18.20
N PHE A 349 12.45 10.72 16.98
CA PHE A 349 11.05 11.04 16.71
C PHE A 349 10.12 9.94 17.23
N LEU A 350 10.43 8.67 16.94
CA LEU A 350 9.68 7.52 17.46
C LEU A 350 9.69 7.45 18.99
N GLU A 351 10.83 7.71 19.63
CA GLU A 351 10.92 7.82 21.08
C GLU A 351 10.10 8.99 21.64
N HIS A 352 10.07 10.12 20.94
CA HIS A 352 9.24 11.26 21.33
C HIS A 352 7.75 10.89 21.25
N CYS A 353 7.28 10.35 20.12
CA CYS A 353 5.92 9.84 19.95
C CYS A 353 5.54 8.82 21.04
N ASP A 354 6.46 7.90 21.35
CA ASP A 354 6.28 6.92 22.43
C ASP A 354 6.07 7.62 23.77
N SER A 355 6.97 8.52 24.15
CA SER A 355 6.97 9.24 25.44
C SER A 355 5.72 10.11 25.66
N GLN A 356 5.13 10.66 24.59
CA GLN A 356 3.91 11.46 24.68
C GLN A 356 2.65 10.58 24.71
N GLY A 357 2.77 9.33 24.28
CA GLY A 357 1.69 8.34 24.27
C GLY A 357 0.85 8.38 23.00
N ALA A 358 1.47 8.64 21.85
CA ALA A 358 0.86 8.34 20.56
C ALA A 358 0.54 6.83 20.48
N SER A 359 -0.59 6.48 19.86
CA SER A 359 -1.02 5.08 19.69
C SER A 359 -0.42 4.43 18.45
N GLY A 360 -0.03 5.21 17.45
CA GLY A 360 0.51 4.68 16.20
C GLY A 360 1.42 5.68 15.48
N THR A 361 2.40 5.17 14.74
CA THR A 361 3.24 5.95 13.81
C THR A 361 3.41 5.21 12.49
N LEU A 362 3.30 5.90 11.36
CA LEU A 362 3.42 5.31 10.02
C LEU A 362 4.44 6.08 9.17
N ALA A 363 5.58 5.45 8.85
CA ALA A 363 6.58 6.07 8.00
C ALA A 363 6.14 6.08 6.52
N TRP A 364 6.35 7.19 5.84
CA TRP A 364 6.12 7.32 4.40
C TRP A 364 7.42 7.04 3.61
N SER A 365 7.52 6.01 2.76
CA SER A 365 6.57 4.90 2.54
C SER A 365 7.27 3.60 2.07
N LEU A 366 6.59 2.46 2.23
CA LEU A 366 7.07 1.11 1.85
C LEU A 366 6.83 0.80 0.36
N ARG A 367 7.72 0.03 -0.26
CA ARG A 367 7.48 -0.68 -1.53
C ARG A 367 7.86 -2.17 -1.44
N PRO A 368 7.11 -3.06 -2.13
CA PRO A 368 7.39 -4.50 -2.10
C PRO A 368 8.44 -4.91 -3.13
N HIS A 369 8.87 -6.17 -3.02
CA HIS A 369 9.50 -6.87 -4.14
C HIS A 369 8.58 -6.86 -5.37
N SER A 370 9.18 -6.85 -6.57
CA SER A 370 8.47 -6.91 -7.84
C SER A 370 8.39 -8.33 -8.40
N ILE A 371 7.31 -8.63 -9.12
CA ILE A 371 7.18 -9.89 -9.86
C ILE A 371 8.27 -10.05 -10.94
N LYS A 372 8.89 -8.95 -11.37
CA LYS A 372 9.99 -8.88 -12.36
C LYS A 372 11.38 -9.07 -11.72
N GLY A 373 11.44 -9.37 -10.43
CA GLY A 373 12.67 -9.40 -9.63
C GLY A 373 13.13 -7.99 -9.23
N GLY A 374 13.85 -7.90 -8.10
CA GLY A 374 14.16 -6.63 -7.44
C GLY A 374 12.96 -6.03 -6.71
N PHE A 375 12.98 -4.72 -6.47
CA PHE A 375 11.95 -3.97 -5.75
C PHE A 375 11.29 -2.91 -6.61
N LYS A 376 10.00 -2.66 -6.37
CA LYS A 376 9.39 -1.41 -6.83
C LYS A 376 10.00 -0.25 -6.06
N THR A 377 10.23 0.87 -6.73
CA THR A 377 10.90 2.04 -6.15
C THR A 377 10.09 3.30 -6.43
N HIS A 378 10.16 4.28 -5.53
CA HIS A 378 9.52 5.58 -5.72
C HIS A 378 10.36 6.70 -5.15
N GLY A 379 10.55 7.77 -5.93
CA GLY A 379 11.32 8.94 -5.53
C GLY A 379 10.42 10.04 -5.02
N GLU A 380 10.76 10.58 -3.85
CA GLU A 380 10.03 11.67 -3.18
C GLU A 380 10.70 13.04 -3.45
N GLY A 381 11.71 13.06 -4.32
CA GLY A 381 12.57 14.21 -4.59
C GLY A 381 13.72 14.36 -3.58
N ASN A 382 14.66 15.27 -3.84
CA ASN A 382 15.78 15.60 -2.93
C ASN A 382 16.61 14.39 -2.43
N GLY A 383 16.76 13.35 -3.25
CA GLY A 383 17.49 12.13 -2.89
C GLY A 383 16.80 11.26 -1.85
N ILE A 384 15.49 11.46 -1.64
CA ILE A 384 14.63 10.68 -0.76
C ILE A 384 13.87 9.65 -1.58
N TRP A 385 13.81 8.42 -1.09
CA TRP A 385 13.17 7.30 -1.78
C TRP A 385 12.33 6.47 -0.83
N SER A 386 11.45 5.66 -1.43
CA SER A 386 10.71 4.63 -0.71
C SER A 386 11.64 3.66 0.02
N TYR A 387 11.13 3.13 1.13
CA TYR A 387 11.81 2.12 1.93
C TYR A 387 11.44 0.70 1.51
N HIS A 388 12.37 -0.21 1.77
CA HIS A 388 12.27 -1.64 1.54
C HIS A 388 12.82 -2.39 2.75
N VAL A 389 12.38 -3.62 2.97
CA VAL A 389 12.71 -4.42 4.16
C VAL A 389 13.51 -5.65 3.75
N PRO A 390 14.59 -6.02 4.48
CA PRO A 390 15.02 -5.52 5.79
C PRO A 390 15.80 -4.19 5.80
N GLY A 391 16.10 -3.64 4.62
CA GLY A 391 16.75 -2.35 4.45
C GLY A 391 18.25 -2.46 4.25
N TRP A 392 18.77 -1.72 3.26
CA TRP A 392 20.17 -1.83 2.82
C TRP A 392 20.90 -0.50 2.91
N LYS A 393 22.23 -0.58 2.99
CA LYS A 393 23.07 0.59 2.74
C LYS A 393 23.14 0.80 1.22
N PRO A 394 23.19 2.05 0.75
CA PRO A 394 23.33 2.31 -0.67
C PRO A 394 24.62 1.67 -1.20
N VAL A 395 24.53 1.05 -2.37
CA VAL A 395 25.71 0.59 -3.11
C VAL A 395 26.40 1.83 -3.65
N HIS A 396 27.67 2.05 -3.29
CA HIS A 396 28.44 3.18 -3.80
C HIS A 396 28.70 3.01 -5.32
N ASN A 397 28.68 4.12 -6.08
CA ASN A 397 29.01 4.19 -7.52
C ASN A 397 27.92 3.73 -8.52
N VAL A 398 26.64 3.93 -8.22
CA VAL A 398 25.55 3.78 -9.20
C VAL A 398 25.04 5.17 -9.59
N GLU A 399 24.85 5.42 -10.89
CA GLU A 399 24.58 6.78 -11.43
C GLU A 399 23.31 7.43 -10.87
N GLU A 400 22.30 6.67 -10.46
CA GLU A 400 21.18 7.16 -9.64
C GLU A 400 20.67 6.03 -8.74
N PRO A 401 20.99 6.01 -7.43
CA PRO A 401 20.42 5.02 -6.55
C PRO A 401 18.96 5.41 -6.30
N GLU A 402 18.03 4.65 -6.88
CA GLU A 402 16.60 4.69 -6.55
C GLU A 402 16.34 4.09 -5.17
N TRP A 403 17.13 4.52 -4.19
CA TRP A 403 17.30 3.89 -2.89
C TRP A 403 17.62 4.94 -1.85
N ASP A 404 16.92 4.89 -0.72
CA ASP A 404 17.18 5.84 0.34
C ASP A 404 18.47 5.47 1.05
N HIS A 405 19.42 6.40 1.10
CA HIS A 405 20.72 6.17 1.73
C HIS A 405 20.62 5.87 3.25
N ARG A 406 19.48 6.18 3.87
CA ARG A 406 19.19 5.98 5.30
C ARG A 406 18.39 4.71 5.57
N GLU A 407 17.89 4.04 4.54
CA GLU A 407 16.85 3.01 4.65
C GLU A 407 17.12 1.96 5.73
N ARG A 408 18.31 1.34 5.71
CA ARG A 408 18.67 0.31 6.71
C ARG A 408 18.47 0.81 8.14
N ASP A 409 18.93 2.02 8.44
CA ASP A 409 18.88 2.57 9.79
C ASP A 409 17.44 3.03 10.14
N VAL A 410 16.67 3.48 9.15
CA VAL A 410 15.25 3.84 9.30
C VAL A 410 14.41 2.59 9.60
N ILE A 411 14.54 1.53 8.80
CA ILE A 411 13.80 0.28 9.00
C ILE A 411 14.14 -0.36 10.35
N ASP A 412 15.41 -0.36 10.73
CA ASP A 412 15.86 -0.85 12.05
C ASP A 412 15.23 -0.02 13.19
N ALA A 413 15.21 1.31 13.07
CA ALA A 413 14.60 2.18 14.08
C ALA A 413 13.08 1.93 14.24
N ILE A 414 12.35 1.79 13.13
CA ILE A 414 10.91 1.50 13.13
C ILE A 414 10.65 0.14 13.76
N ARG A 415 11.40 -0.89 13.35
CA ARG A 415 11.25 -2.25 13.88
C ARG A 415 11.53 -2.28 15.38
N LYS A 416 12.62 -1.65 15.84
CA LYS A 416 12.93 -1.55 17.28
C LYS A 416 11.81 -0.86 18.06
N ALA A 417 11.27 0.24 17.54
CA ALA A 417 10.15 0.93 18.16
C ALA A 417 8.90 0.03 18.26
N ALA A 418 8.56 -0.71 17.20
CA ALA A 418 7.38 -1.58 17.16
C ALA A 418 7.38 -2.65 18.27
N PHE A 419 8.53 -3.29 18.51
CA PHE A 419 8.68 -4.28 19.58
C PHE A 419 8.83 -3.65 20.97
N LYS A 420 9.47 -2.48 21.08
CA LYS A 420 9.59 -1.73 22.34
C LYS A 420 8.22 -1.33 22.90
N LEU A 421 7.30 -0.88 22.05
CA LEU A 421 5.95 -0.45 22.43
C LEU A 421 5.12 -1.54 23.13
N THR A 422 5.48 -2.80 22.91
CA THR A 422 4.80 -3.99 23.46
C THR A 422 5.66 -4.74 24.47
N ASN A 423 6.86 -4.24 24.78
CA ASN A 423 7.87 -4.88 25.62
C ASN A 423 8.21 -6.32 25.16
N ASP A 424 8.12 -6.56 23.86
CA ASP A 424 8.40 -7.84 23.23
C ASP A 424 9.85 -7.90 22.74
N ARG A 425 10.38 -9.13 22.60
CA ARG A 425 11.67 -9.36 21.93
C ARG A 425 11.47 -9.29 20.43
N ILE A 426 12.41 -8.68 19.72
CA ILE A 426 12.42 -8.69 18.25
C ILE A 426 12.50 -10.14 17.77
N VAL A 427 11.53 -10.53 16.95
CA VAL A 427 11.47 -11.84 16.30
C VAL A 427 11.81 -11.67 14.82
N THR A 428 12.68 -12.54 14.30
CA THR A 428 12.96 -12.63 12.87
C THR A 428 11.84 -13.41 12.17
N PRO A 429 11.12 -12.81 11.20
CA PRO A 429 10.09 -13.51 10.44
C PRO A 429 10.66 -14.68 9.64
N ASP A 430 9.86 -15.72 9.49
CA ASP A 430 10.24 -16.84 8.63
C ASP A 430 10.14 -16.45 7.16
N LEU A 431 11.25 -16.70 6.45
CA LEU A 431 11.34 -16.47 5.00
C LEU A 431 10.46 -17.47 4.23
N ILE A 432 10.11 -17.09 3.02
CA ILE A 432 9.53 -17.98 2.02
C ILE A 432 10.54 -18.30 0.94
N GLU A 433 10.24 -19.32 0.15
CA GLU A 433 11.05 -19.72 -0.96
C GLU A 433 11.09 -18.60 -2.01
N PRO A 434 12.28 -18.13 -2.43
CA PRO A 434 12.38 -17.28 -3.60
C PRO A 434 11.99 -18.09 -4.84
N SER A 435 11.53 -17.40 -5.89
CA SER A 435 11.17 -18.05 -7.16
C SER A 435 12.11 -17.59 -8.25
N LEU A 436 12.98 -18.50 -8.71
CA LEU A 436 13.88 -18.28 -9.84
C LEU A 436 13.11 -18.21 -11.17
N PHE A 437 13.67 -17.51 -12.15
CA PHE A 437 13.24 -17.54 -13.55
C PHE A 437 14.36 -17.07 -14.50
N LEU A 438 14.39 -17.64 -15.71
CA LEU A 438 15.39 -17.29 -16.72
C LEU A 438 15.03 -15.99 -17.45
N LEU A 439 16.07 -15.28 -17.85
CA LEU A 439 16.05 -14.06 -18.66
C LEU A 439 17.00 -14.23 -19.85
N ASP A 440 16.89 -13.33 -20.84
CA ASP A 440 17.87 -13.19 -21.92
C ASP A 440 18.22 -14.53 -22.60
N GLN A 441 17.19 -15.33 -22.92
CA GLN A 441 17.31 -16.66 -23.53
C GLN A 441 18.17 -17.67 -22.73
N GLY A 442 18.28 -17.49 -21.40
CA GLY A 442 19.04 -18.36 -20.50
C GLY A 442 20.44 -17.85 -20.16
N GLN A 443 20.87 -16.71 -20.71
CA GLN A 443 22.16 -16.09 -20.36
C GLN A 443 22.17 -15.52 -18.94
N CYS A 444 21.01 -15.07 -18.47
CA CYS A 444 20.83 -14.54 -17.12
C CYS A 444 19.66 -15.24 -16.43
N PHE A 445 19.62 -15.15 -15.11
CA PHE A 445 18.41 -15.41 -14.34
C PHE A 445 18.12 -14.27 -13.38
N SER A 446 16.90 -14.26 -12.87
CA SER A 446 16.43 -13.38 -11.81
C SER A 446 15.55 -14.17 -10.85
N TRP A 447 15.08 -13.53 -9.78
CA TRP A 447 14.19 -14.16 -8.83
C TRP A 447 13.20 -13.18 -8.23
N ARG A 448 12.05 -13.72 -7.84
CA ARG A 448 11.13 -13.06 -6.91
C ARG A 448 11.67 -13.28 -5.52
N GLY A 449 11.90 -12.17 -4.80
CA GLY A 449 12.50 -12.20 -3.48
C GLY A 449 11.57 -12.72 -2.39
N SER A 450 12.08 -12.73 -1.17
CA SER A 450 11.32 -13.07 0.04
C SER A 450 11.38 -11.89 1.00
N ALA A 451 10.23 -11.38 1.44
CA ALA A 451 10.13 -10.46 2.56
C ALA A 451 11.09 -10.89 3.71
N TRP A 452 11.85 -9.93 4.25
CA TRP A 452 12.86 -10.10 5.30
C TRP A 452 14.14 -10.86 4.93
N ALA A 453 14.33 -11.27 3.67
CA ALA A 453 15.63 -11.77 3.21
C ALA A 453 16.61 -10.59 3.05
N ASP A 454 17.78 -10.69 3.68
CA ASP A 454 18.87 -9.71 3.60
C ASP A 454 19.79 -10.01 2.41
N THR A 455 20.11 -11.29 2.25
CA THR A 455 20.97 -11.83 1.19
C THR A 455 20.47 -13.19 0.75
N TYR A 456 21.03 -13.73 -0.33
CA TYR A 456 20.74 -15.03 -0.89
C TYR A 456 22.01 -15.87 -1.02
N GLU A 457 21.81 -17.18 -0.93
CA GLU A 457 22.80 -18.18 -1.29
C GLU A 457 22.41 -18.86 -2.60
N ILE A 458 23.36 -19.04 -3.51
CA ILE A 458 23.20 -19.81 -4.74
C ILE A 458 23.88 -21.16 -4.56
N TRP A 459 23.13 -22.22 -4.83
CA TRP A 459 23.58 -23.60 -4.77
C TRP A 459 23.51 -24.23 -6.16
N VAL A 460 24.49 -25.06 -6.49
CA VAL A 460 24.66 -25.68 -7.81
C VAL A 460 24.73 -27.20 -7.67
N ASN A 461 24.34 -27.89 -8.73
CA ASN A 461 24.52 -29.33 -8.86
C ASN A 461 24.89 -29.67 -10.31
N SER A 462 26.08 -30.25 -10.50
CA SER A 462 26.62 -30.65 -11.80
C SER A 462 26.34 -32.11 -12.17
N GLN A 463 25.81 -32.90 -11.24
CA GLN A 463 25.51 -34.33 -11.43
C GLN A 463 24.03 -34.62 -11.72
N GLY A 464 23.16 -33.60 -11.66
CA GLY A 464 21.73 -33.67 -12.00
C GLY A 464 20.84 -32.96 -10.98
N GLY A 465 19.59 -32.63 -11.33
CA GLY A 465 18.65 -31.88 -10.46
C GLY A 465 18.03 -32.69 -9.31
N GLY A 466 18.70 -33.74 -8.83
CA GLY A 466 18.24 -34.62 -7.75
C GLY A 466 18.35 -34.00 -6.36
N GLU A 467 18.02 -34.76 -5.31
CA GLU A 467 18.05 -34.27 -3.92
C GLU A 467 19.48 -34.13 -3.37
N ASP A 468 20.41 -34.96 -3.82
CA ASP A 468 21.81 -35.00 -3.39
C ASP A 468 22.76 -34.31 -4.37
N GLY A 469 23.97 -33.94 -3.91
CA GLY A 469 25.03 -33.36 -4.76
C GLY A 469 24.97 -31.84 -4.92
N TRP A 470 24.22 -31.15 -4.06
CA TRP A 470 24.15 -29.69 -4.05
C TRP A 470 25.34 -29.08 -3.30
N GLU A 471 26.06 -28.20 -4.00
CA GLU A 471 27.19 -27.46 -3.46
C GLU A 471 26.90 -25.97 -3.44
N LEU A 472 27.38 -25.28 -2.42
CA LEU A 472 27.24 -23.84 -2.32
C LEU A 472 28.21 -23.16 -3.32
N CYS A 473 27.65 -22.38 -4.24
CA CYS A 473 28.40 -21.63 -5.25
C CYS A 473 28.69 -20.18 -4.83
N GLU A 474 27.70 -19.52 -4.23
CA GLU A 474 27.85 -18.12 -3.81
C GLU A 474 27.01 -17.78 -2.58
N ARG A 475 27.54 -16.85 -1.77
CA ARG A 475 26.85 -16.24 -0.62
C ARG A 475 26.76 -14.74 -0.82
N GLY A 476 25.78 -14.11 -0.19
CA GLY A 476 25.75 -12.64 -0.08
C GLY A 476 25.20 -11.94 -1.32
N VAL A 477 24.53 -12.68 -2.21
CA VAL A 477 23.84 -12.09 -3.36
C VAL A 477 22.65 -11.28 -2.84
N THR A 478 22.39 -10.09 -3.37
CA THR A 478 21.28 -9.24 -2.94
C THR A 478 20.32 -8.96 -4.09
N ASP A 479 19.11 -8.54 -3.75
CA ASP A 479 18.06 -8.11 -4.69
C ASP A 479 17.63 -6.66 -4.47
N ASN A 480 18.40 -5.87 -3.73
CA ASN A 480 18.19 -4.44 -3.46
C ASN A 480 18.48 -3.56 -4.70
N VAL A 481 17.77 -3.87 -5.78
CA VAL A 481 17.85 -3.23 -7.09
C VAL A 481 16.45 -2.94 -7.60
N LYS A 482 16.34 -1.93 -8.47
CA LYS A 482 15.06 -1.59 -9.10
C LYS A 482 14.47 -2.79 -9.85
N GLU A 483 13.15 -2.86 -9.82
CA GLU A 483 12.38 -3.87 -10.54
C GLU A 483 12.81 -4.05 -11.99
N GLY A 484 12.93 -5.30 -12.42
CA GLY A 484 13.35 -5.67 -13.78
C GLY A 484 14.82 -5.38 -14.11
N ARG A 485 15.60 -4.79 -13.19
CA ARG A 485 17.05 -4.65 -13.32
C ARG A 485 17.84 -5.74 -12.60
N LEU A 486 17.19 -6.54 -11.75
CA LEU A 486 17.81 -7.70 -11.12
C LEU A 486 18.12 -8.77 -12.16
N LYS A 487 19.39 -8.86 -12.56
CA LYS A 487 19.89 -9.86 -13.50
C LYS A 487 21.19 -10.44 -12.97
N TYR A 488 21.24 -11.75 -12.82
CA TYR A 488 22.44 -12.48 -12.46
C TYR A 488 22.94 -13.25 -13.69
N ASP A 489 24.17 -12.97 -14.11
CA ASP A 489 24.81 -13.59 -15.27
C ASP A 489 25.22 -15.05 -14.97
N CYS A 490 24.74 -16.00 -15.76
CA CYS A 490 25.04 -17.43 -15.61
C CYS A 490 26.55 -17.71 -15.76
N GLN A 491 27.30 -16.87 -16.47
CA GLN A 491 28.76 -17.01 -16.62
C GLN A 491 29.50 -16.95 -15.28
N ASN A 492 28.95 -16.23 -14.30
CA ASN A 492 29.50 -16.19 -12.93
C ASN A 492 29.39 -17.55 -12.23
N ILE A 493 28.41 -18.39 -12.60
CA ILE A 493 28.31 -19.76 -12.11
C ILE A 493 29.25 -20.66 -12.91
N TYR A 494 29.23 -20.59 -14.24
CA TYR A 494 30.09 -21.43 -15.09
C TYR A 494 31.58 -21.30 -14.76
N SER A 495 32.04 -20.09 -14.47
CA SER A 495 33.43 -19.83 -14.07
C SER A 495 33.83 -20.41 -12.71
N ARG A 496 32.86 -20.72 -11.83
CA ARG A 496 33.12 -21.28 -10.49
C ARG A 496 33.04 -22.80 -10.45
N VAL A 497 32.31 -23.42 -11.38
CA VAL A 497 32.07 -24.87 -11.44
C VAL A 497 33.08 -25.58 -12.36
N CYS A 498 34.29 -25.02 -12.52
CA CYS A 498 35.36 -25.48 -13.41
C CYS A 498 35.52 -27.01 -13.48
N GLY A 499 35.40 -27.58 -14.69
CA GLY A 499 35.71 -28.99 -14.97
C GLY A 499 34.52 -29.94 -15.09
N CYS A 500 33.31 -29.48 -14.80
CA CYS A 500 32.06 -30.17 -15.14
C CYS A 500 31.69 -29.80 -16.58
N GLY A 501 31.21 -30.73 -17.41
CA GLY A 501 30.65 -30.38 -18.71
C GLY A 501 29.61 -29.26 -18.55
N THR A 502 29.67 -28.22 -19.39
CA THR A 502 28.77 -27.05 -19.30
C THR A 502 27.31 -27.40 -19.61
N ASP A 503 27.03 -28.63 -20.04
CA ASP A 503 25.69 -29.09 -20.32
C ASP A 503 24.96 -29.48 -19.03
N GLY A 504 24.09 -28.59 -18.55
CA GLY A 504 23.05 -28.92 -17.58
C GLY A 504 23.44 -28.81 -16.11
N ILE A 505 24.00 -27.67 -15.72
CA ILE A 505 24.13 -27.30 -14.32
C ILE A 505 22.74 -26.92 -13.79
N TYR A 506 22.38 -27.50 -12.64
CA TYR A 506 21.16 -27.15 -11.93
C TYR A 506 21.46 -26.13 -10.84
N ILE A 507 20.56 -25.18 -10.65
CA ILE A 507 20.64 -24.15 -9.63
C ILE A 507 19.41 -24.17 -8.74
N LYS A 508 19.62 -23.86 -7.47
CA LYS A 508 18.58 -23.46 -6.51
C LYS A 508 19.14 -22.37 -5.62
N MET A 509 18.27 -21.57 -5.03
CA MET A 509 18.66 -20.49 -4.14
C MET A 509 17.81 -20.46 -2.88
N ARG A 510 18.31 -19.83 -1.81
CA ARG A 510 17.52 -19.56 -0.61
C ARG A 510 17.86 -18.18 -0.06
N GLY A 511 16.87 -17.52 0.54
CA GLY A 511 17.08 -16.29 1.28
C GLY A 511 17.75 -16.56 2.63
N MET A 512 18.47 -15.57 3.14
CA MET A 512 19.13 -15.53 4.44
C MET A 512 18.67 -14.28 5.18
N THR A 513 18.29 -14.40 6.45
CA THR A 513 17.90 -13.24 7.26
C THR A 513 19.12 -12.40 7.66
N THR A 514 18.89 -11.22 8.22
CA THR A 514 19.93 -10.36 8.82
C THR A 514 20.75 -11.09 9.90
N GLU A 515 20.16 -12.07 10.59
CA GLU A 515 20.82 -12.92 11.59
C GLU A 515 21.42 -14.21 11.00
N LYS A 516 21.57 -14.29 9.67
CA LYS A 516 22.11 -15.46 8.94
C LYS A 516 21.27 -16.73 9.10
N LYS A 517 19.97 -16.63 9.44
CA LYS A 517 19.06 -17.78 9.45
C LYS A 517 18.67 -18.13 8.01
N PRO A 518 18.82 -19.39 7.56
CA PRO A 518 18.43 -19.79 6.21
C PRO A 518 16.92 -19.94 6.07
N GLY A 519 16.39 -19.50 4.93
CA GLY A 519 15.04 -19.80 4.46
C GLY A 519 14.96 -21.12 3.67
N PRO A 520 13.77 -21.48 3.20
CA PRO A 520 13.58 -22.62 2.30
C PRO A 520 14.22 -22.35 0.92
N PHE A 521 14.53 -23.45 0.21
CA PHE A 521 15.06 -23.38 -1.15
C PHE A 521 13.96 -23.07 -2.17
N SER A 522 14.36 -22.38 -3.23
CA SER A 522 13.57 -22.10 -4.43
C SER A 522 13.22 -23.37 -5.20
N ASN A 523 12.42 -23.17 -6.25
CA ASN A 523 12.42 -24.09 -7.38
C ASN A 523 13.82 -24.29 -7.99
N VAL A 524 14.02 -25.47 -8.57
CA VAL A 524 15.26 -25.86 -9.24
C VAL A 524 15.15 -25.55 -10.73
N PHE A 525 16.18 -24.94 -11.32
CA PHE A 525 16.28 -24.77 -12.78
C PHE A 525 17.59 -25.31 -13.30
N ARG A 526 17.57 -25.69 -14.58
CA ARG A 526 18.75 -25.96 -15.37
C ARG A 526 19.14 -24.66 -16.09
N ILE A 527 20.41 -24.27 -15.98
CA ILE A 527 21.03 -23.18 -16.75
C ILE A 527 21.84 -23.73 -17.92
#